data_AF-A0A8B6FLC5-F1
#
_entry.id   AF-A0A8B6FLC5-F1
#
_cell.length_a   1.000
_cell.length_b   1.000
_cell.length_c   1.000
_cell.angle_alpha   90.00
_cell.angle_beta   90.00
_cell.angle_gamma   90.00
#
_symmetry.space_group_name_H-M   'P 1'
#
loop_
_entity.id
_entity.type
_entity.pdbx_description
1 polymer ?
#
loop_
_entity_poly.entity_id
_entity_poly.type
_entity_poly.pdbx_seq_one_letter_code
_entity_poly.pdbx_strand_id
1 'polypeptide(L)'
;MARVIGVMLLRLLVYFSVLIIANGDEYRLNYGIIFQQQKDVDFATDMWTNTFEIELHLNPNVNLPKQMCAQRKNPSCILMNQMLTQVTYMKSNVKHHIIQTLDLLTKIIPTLPTNSSRFRKALMPFVGEIASGLFGVSTASDLRRVVNHVNKIGKETNTVLKALAQYAGDFDSFVTHYNARVANIMMGLIVNKYQILVLQQEMSNISSAFQRVFANYTKIMTLEGEEIRGMENYINDVRVGLTNLAEGKLSPFILPPESLASTIDKIQTMLQTKFKGYKLLSTDPSYYYRYGKFLVYRNSTTIYISLKFPVTTLNKQFHVWKVLSFMVPINETSNHASILKDIPDYLLVTKDNKFYTKLSKFTIQQCERTTNIRHCNAKPTFHNIDEETSECIIDIFLK
;
A
#
# COMPACT_ATOMS: atom_id res chain seq x y z
N MET A 1 54.49 7.88 31.96
CA MET A 1 53.06 7.76 31.61
C MET A 1 52.82 7.67 30.09
N ALA A 2 53.37 8.57 29.27
CA ALA A 2 53.19 8.54 27.80
C ALA A 2 53.65 7.25 27.08
N ARG A 3 54.76 6.63 27.50
CA ARG A 3 55.24 5.36 26.92
C ARG A 3 54.30 4.17 27.16
N VAL A 4 53.61 4.15 28.30
CA VAL A 4 52.67 3.06 28.64
C VAL A 4 51.40 3.17 27.79
N ILE A 5 50.92 4.39 27.58
CA ILE A 5 49.77 4.68 26.72
C ILE A 5 50.06 4.29 25.26
N GLY A 6 51.27 4.59 24.76
CA GLY A 6 51.67 4.22 23.39
C GLY A 6 51.72 2.71 23.15
N VAL A 7 52.25 1.93 24.09
CA VAL A 7 52.29 0.45 23.98
C VAL A 7 50.90 -0.15 24.10
N MET A 8 50.03 0.43 24.92
CA MET A 8 48.65 -0.04 25.07
C MET A 8 47.81 0.25 23.82
N LEU A 9 47.98 1.41 23.19
CA LEU A 9 47.35 1.77 21.91
C LEU A 9 47.83 0.89 20.76
N LEU A 10 49.13 0.58 20.71
CA LEU A 10 49.68 -0.33 19.70
C LEU A 10 49.12 -1.75 19.86
N ARG A 11 49.03 -2.24 21.10
CA ARG A 11 48.42 -3.55 21.39
C ARG A 11 46.93 -3.56 21.05
N LEU A 12 46.19 -2.48 21.33
CA LEU A 12 44.79 -2.33 20.94
C LEU A 12 44.61 -2.31 19.42
N LEU A 13 45.48 -1.61 18.69
CA LEU A 13 45.45 -1.59 17.21
C LEU A 13 45.76 -2.96 16.62
N VAL A 14 46.75 -3.68 17.18
CA VAL A 14 47.03 -5.06 16.78
C VAL A 14 45.85 -5.98 17.11
N TYR A 15 45.26 -5.85 18.30
CA TYR A 15 44.09 -6.66 18.70
C TYR A 15 42.86 -6.36 17.83
N PHE A 16 42.60 -5.09 17.49
CA PHE A 16 41.55 -4.71 16.56
C PHE A 16 41.83 -5.19 15.13
N SER A 17 43.08 -5.15 14.66
CA SER A 17 43.45 -5.71 13.36
C SER A 17 43.28 -7.23 13.31
N VAL A 18 43.53 -7.94 14.43
CA VAL A 18 43.34 -9.39 14.54
C VAL A 18 41.86 -9.76 14.70
N LEU A 19 41.05 -8.96 15.39
CA LEU A 19 39.58 -9.18 15.47
C LEU A 19 38.86 -8.97 14.14
N ILE A 20 39.43 -8.18 13.22
CA ILE A 20 38.90 -8.03 11.85
C ILE A 20 39.15 -9.29 10.98
N ILE A 21 40.07 -10.17 11.39
CA ILE A 21 40.39 -11.45 10.71
C ILE A 21 39.33 -12.54 11.01
N ALA A 22 38.26 -12.24 11.75
CA ALA A 22 37.19 -13.19 12.04
C ALA A 22 36.22 -13.43 10.87
N ASN A 23 36.36 -12.72 9.75
CA ASN A 23 35.70 -13.11 8.50
C ASN A 23 36.57 -14.21 7.89
N GLY A 24 35.97 -15.33 7.48
CA GLY A 24 36.68 -16.51 6.98
C GLY A 24 37.42 -16.30 5.65
N ASP A 25 38.15 -15.20 5.50
CA ASP A 25 39.02 -14.85 4.40
C ASP A 25 40.27 -15.75 4.42
N GLU A 26 40.71 -16.20 3.25
CA GLU A 26 41.90 -17.03 3.10
C GLU A 26 43.06 -16.18 2.57
N TYR A 27 44.18 -16.17 3.29
CA TYR A 27 45.34 -15.33 2.98
C TYR A 27 46.48 -16.17 2.43
N ARG A 28 46.75 -16.07 1.12
CA ARG A 28 47.85 -16.76 0.44
C ARG A 28 48.94 -15.76 0.10
N LEU A 29 49.49 -15.12 1.13
CA LEU A 29 50.40 -13.97 1.00
C LEU A 29 51.68 -14.29 0.20
N ASN A 30 52.18 -15.52 0.32
CA ASN A 30 53.35 -16.01 -0.44
C ASN A 30 53.13 -15.99 -1.96
N TYR A 31 51.87 -16.01 -2.40
CA TYR A 31 51.47 -15.95 -3.80
C TYR A 31 50.89 -14.59 -4.19
N GLY A 32 50.83 -13.62 -3.26
CA GLY A 32 50.28 -12.31 -3.53
C GLY A 32 48.78 -12.30 -3.75
N ILE A 33 48.04 -13.22 -3.12
CA ILE A 33 46.58 -13.33 -3.26
C ILE A 33 45.87 -13.35 -1.91
N ILE A 34 44.71 -12.70 -1.87
CA ILE A 34 43.72 -12.80 -0.79
C ILE A 34 42.40 -13.27 -1.40
N PHE A 35 41.80 -14.29 -0.80
CA PHE A 35 40.45 -14.72 -1.10
C PHE A 35 39.52 -14.16 -0.02
N GLN A 36 38.82 -13.09 -0.36
CA GLN A 36 37.89 -12.45 0.57
C GLN A 36 36.52 -13.12 0.48
N GLN A 37 36.06 -13.74 1.56
CA GLN A 37 34.78 -14.43 1.59
C GLN A 37 33.63 -13.43 1.38
N GLN A 38 32.68 -13.82 0.53
CA GLN A 38 31.47 -13.09 0.23
C GLN A 38 30.26 -13.97 0.56
N LYS A 39 29.07 -13.40 0.47
CA LYS A 39 27.82 -14.15 0.65
C LYS A 39 27.70 -15.28 -0.37
N ASP A 40 27.14 -16.40 0.08
CA ASP A 40 26.90 -17.58 -0.74
C ASP A 40 26.02 -17.25 -1.97
N VAL A 41 26.22 -18.02 -3.04
CA VAL A 41 25.45 -17.93 -4.28
C VAL A 41 24.78 -19.26 -4.59
N ASP A 42 23.53 -19.18 -5.07
CA ASP A 42 22.82 -20.28 -5.70
C ASP A 42 22.49 -19.96 -7.16
N PHE A 43 22.50 -21.00 -8.01
CA PHE A 43 22.24 -20.89 -9.43
C PHE A 43 20.95 -21.59 -9.82
N ALA A 44 20.11 -20.90 -10.60
CA ALA A 44 19.04 -21.52 -11.34
C ALA A 44 19.62 -22.38 -12.47
N THR A 45 19.15 -23.61 -12.56
CA THR A 45 19.46 -24.51 -13.68
C THR A 45 18.35 -24.53 -14.72
N ASP A 46 17.13 -24.22 -14.29
CA ASP A 46 15.93 -24.21 -15.14
C ASP A 46 14.91 -23.17 -14.64
N MET A 47 13.81 -23.00 -15.37
CA MET A 47 12.74 -22.06 -15.08
C MET A 47 11.38 -22.76 -15.15
N TRP A 48 10.68 -22.83 -14.02
CA TRP A 48 9.28 -23.23 -14.01
C TRP A 48 8.40 -22.02 -14.32
N THR A 49 7.50 -22.12 -15.30
CA THR A 49 6.58 -21.02 -15.63
C THR A 49 5.17 -21.36 -15.17
N ASN A 50 4.57 -20.49 -14.36
CA ASN A 50 3.18 -20.61 -13.95
C ASN A 50 2.40 -19.37 -14.36
N THR A 51 1.21 -19.57 -14.93
CA THR A 51 0.33 -18.47 -15.33
C THR A 51 -0.82 -18.32 -14.34
N PHE A 52 -0.98 -17.12 -13.81
CA PHE A 52 -2.11 -16.72 -12.98
C PHE A 52 -3.16 -16.07 -13.85
N GLU A 53 -4.41 -16.48 -13.68
CA GLU A 53 -5.58 -15.82 -14.27
C GLU A 53 -6.26 -14.99 -13.18
N ILE A 54 -6.42 -13.70 -13.44
CA ILE A 54 -6.92 -12.73 -12.47
C ILE A 54 -8.06 -11.97 -13.12
N GLU A 55 -9.28 -12.28 -12.69
CA GLU A 55 -10.47 -11.57 -13.11
C GLU A 55 -10.58 -10.25 -12.35
N LEU A 56 -10.59 -9.12 -13.06
CA LEU A 56 -10.89 -7.84 -12.46
C LEU A 56 -12.40 -7.66 -12.40
N HIS A 57 -12.96 -7.62 -11.19
CA HIS A 57 -14.39 -7.41 -10.95
C HIS A 57 -14.79 -5.94 -11.10
N LEU A 58 -14.44 -5.35 -12.24
CA LEU A 58 -14.71 -3.97 -12.62
C LEU A 58 -16.03 -3.90 -13.39
N ASN A 59 -17.16 -4.00 -12.67
CA ASN A 59 -18.48 -3.90 -13.28
C ASN A 59 -18.98 -2.45 -13.27
N PRO A 60 -19.13 -1.78 -14.43
CA PRO A 60 -19.64 -0.40 -14.49
C PRO A 60 -21.15 -0.29 -14.22
N ASN A 61 -21.88 -1.42 -14.17
CA ASN A 61 -23.30 -1.45 -13.89
C ASN A 61 -23.54 -1.41 -12.38
N VAL A 62 -23.33 -0.23 -11.81
CA VAL A 62 -23.72 0.06 -10.43
C VAL A 62 -25.22 0.34 -10.39
N ASN A 63 -25.98 -0.48 -9.67
CA ASN A 63 -27.43 -0.29 -9.52
C ASN A 63 -27.70 1.02 -8.79
N LEU A 64 -28.33 1.97 -9.49
CA LEU A 64 -28.75 3.23 -8.90
C LEU A 64 -30.04 3.01 -8.08
N PRO A 65 -30.14 3.57 -6.87
CA PRO A 65 -31.36 3.50 -6.09
C PRO A 65 -32.54 4.07 -6.88
N LYS A 66 -33.62 3.30 -7.00
CA LYS A 66 -34.88 3.82 -7.58
C LYS A 66 -35.51 4.80 -6.59
N GLN A 67 -36.12 5.87 -7.09
CA GLN A 67 -36.84 6.84 -6.26
C GLN A 67 -37.90 6.12 -5.41
N MET A 68 -37.76 6.17 -4.09
CA MET A 68 -38.65 5.46 -3.15
C MET A 68 -39.96 6.21 -2.89
N CYS A 69 -40.04 7.48 -3.29
CA CYS A 69 -41.27 8.26 -3.13
C CYS A 69 -41.85 8.70 -4.47
N ALA A 70 -43.13 8.39 -4.71
CA ALA A 70 -43.89 8.96 -5.81
C ALA A 70 -44.45 10.37 -5.50
N GLN A 71 -44.64 10.74 -4.22
CA GLN A 71 -45.30 11.99 -3.83
C GLN A 71 -44.31 13.02 -3.26
N ARG A 72 -44.04 14.07 -4.04
CA ARG A 72 -43.02 15.12 -3.79
C ARG A 72 -43.32 16.08 -2.63
N LYS A 73 -44.46 15.98 -1.94
CA LYS A 73 -44.92 17.00 -0.96
C LYS A 73 -44.61 16.69 0.51
N ASN A 74 -44.14 15.48 0.85
CA ASN A 74 -43.80 15.15 2.24
C ASN A 74 -42.36 15.62 2.56
N PRO A 75 -42.12 16.45 3.60
CA PRO A 75 -40.79 16.89 3.99
C PRO A 75 -39.80 15.74 4.23
N SER A 76 -40.24 14.63 4.84
CA SER A 76 -39.40 13.44 5.05
C SER A 76 -38.99 12.81 3.72
N CYS A 77 -39.85 12.92 2.70
CA CYS A 77 -39.56 12.43 1.38
C CYS A 77 -38.58 13.33 0.62
N ILE A 78 -38.68 14.66 0.77
CA ILE A 78 -37.70 15.60 0.21
C ILE A 78 -36.30 15.27 0.76
N LEU A 79 -36.20 15.09 2.07
CA LEU A 79 -34.95 14.71 2.74
C LEU A 79 -34.41 13.37 2.21
N MET A 80 -35.26 12.35 2.12
CA MET A 80 -34.86 11.04 1.60
C MET A 80 -34.41 11.10 0.12
N ASN A 81 -35.06 11.91 -0.71
CA ASN A 81 -34.64 12.11 -2.10
C ASN A 81 -33.29 12.83 -2.22
N GLN A 82 -33.02 13.84 -1.37
CA GLN A 82 -31.70 14.49 -1.31
C GLN A 82 -30.61 13.48 -0.95
N MET A 83 -30.91 12.57 0.00
CA MET A 83 -29.99 11.51 0.41
C MET A 83 -29.75 10.49 -0.70
N LEU A 84 -30.80 10.03 -1.37
CA LEU A 84 -30.68 9.16 -2.54
C LEU A 84 -29.87 9.82 -3.67
N THR A 85 -29.97 11.15 -3.81
CA THR A 85 -29.17 11.91 -4.77
C THR A 85 -27.68 11.87 -4.40
N GLN A 86 -27.32 11.98 -3.12
CA GLN A 86 -25.93 11.85 -2.66
C GLN A 86 -25.38 10.44 -2.91
N VAL A 87 -26.13 9.39 -2.57
CA VAL A 87 -25.73 8.00 -2.87
C VAL A 87 -25.57 7.78 -4.36
N THR A 88 -26.50 8.30 -5.18
CA THR A 88 -26.44 8.23 -6.64
C THR A 88 -25.20 8.93 -7.19
N TYR A 89 -24.87 10.10 -6.65
CA TYR A 89 -23.66 10.84 -7.03
C TYR A 89 -22.39 10.05 -6.71
N MET A 90 -22.28 9.51 -5.49
CA MET A 90 -21.14 8.67 -5.10
C MET A 90 -21.01 7.43 -6.01
N LYS A 91 -22.11 6.71 -6.25
CA LYS A 91 -22.14 5.55 -7.18
C LYS A 91 -21.74 5.93 -8.60
N SER A 92 -22.15 7.11 -9.07
CA SER A 92 -21.74 7.65 -10.37
C SER A 92 -20.24 7.92 -10.45
N ASN A 93 -19.63 8.44 -9.38
CA ASN A 93 -18.19 8.66 -9.31
C ASN A 93 -17.41 7.34 -9.33
N VAL A 94 -17.84 6.34 -8.58
CA VAL A 94 -17.27 4.98 -8.63
C VAL A 94 -17.33 4.43 -10.05
N LYS A 95 -18.49 4.52 -10.70
CA LYS A 95 -18.64 4.10 -12.11
C LYS A 95 -17.65 4.83 -13.02
N HIS A 96 -17.46 6.13 -12.85
CA HIS A 96 -16.49 6.90 -13.62
C HIS A 96 -15.05 6.39 -13.40
N HIS A 97 -14.67 6.11 -12.15
CA HIS A 97 -13.35 5.54 -11.84
C HIS A 97 -13.16 4.12 -12.38
N ILE A 98 -14.20 3.29 -12.41
CA ILE A 98 -14.17 1.99 -13.07
C ILE A 98 -13.86 2.17 -14.56
N ILE A 99 -14.58 3.06 -15.25
CA ILE A 99 -14.36 3.32 -16.69
C ILE A 99 -12.93 3.82 -16.94
N GLN A 100 -12.43 4.75 -16.12
CA GLN A 100 -11.05 5.24 -16.22
C GLN A 100 -10.02 4.12 -16.01
N THR A 101 -10.29 3.20 -15.06
CA THR A 101 -9.39 2.08 -14.76
C THR A 101 -9.39 1.04 -15.88
N LEU A 102 -10.55 0.79 -16.50
CA LEU A 102 -10.67 -0.06 -17.68
C LEU A 102 -9.93 0.55 -18.88
N ASP A 103 -10.05 1.86 -19.09
CA ASP A 103 -9.29 2.57 -20.13
C ASP A 103 -7.77 2.47 -19.89
N LEU A 104 -7.32 2.70 -18.65
CA LEU A 104 -5.93 2.52 -18.23
C LEU A 104 -5.43 1.10 -18.51
N LEU A 105 -6.21 0.08 -18.12
CA LEU A 105 -5.92 -1.32 -18.38
C LEU A 105 -5.70 -1.58 -19.88
N THR A 106 -6.57 -1.02 -20.74
CA THR A 106 -6.46 -1.21 -22.19
C THR A 106 -5.22 -0.55 -22.79
N LYS A 107 -4.77 0.57 -22.20
CA LYS A 107 -3.61 1.34 -22.67
C LYS A 107 -2.29 0.73 -22.24
N ILE A 108 -2.24 0.19 -21.02
CA ILE A 108 -1.00 -0.30 -20.41
C ILE A 108 -0.73 -1.76 -20.74
N ILE A 109 -1.75 -2.62 -20.67
CA ILE A 109 -1.56 -4.07 -20.79
C ILE A 109 -1.94 -4.53 -22.19
N PRO A 110 -1.01 -5.14 -22.95
CA PRO A 110 -1.30 -5.60 -24.30
C PRO A 110 -2.34 -6.73 -24.27
N THR A 111 -3.28 -6.65 -25.21
CA THR A 111 -4.19 -7.76 -25.51
C THR A 111 -3.46 -8.85 -26.26
N LEU A 112 -3.77 -10.12 -25.96
CA LEU A 112 -3.29 -11.22 -26.80
C LEU A 112 -3.75 -11.01 -28.24
N PRO A 113 -2.85 -11.09 -29.25
CA PRO A 113 -3.25 -11.00 -30.64
C PRO A 113 -4.09 -12.23 -30.99
N THR A 114 -5.38 -12.00 -31.24
CA THR A 114 -6.29 -13.00 -31.82
C THR A 114 -6.02 -13.08 -33.33
N ASN A 115 -4.92 -13.72 -33.71
CA ASN A 115 -4.48 -14.03 -35.08
C ASN A 115 -4.15 -12.88 -36.06
N SER A 116 -2.98 -13.05 -36.71
CA SER A 116 -2.46 -12.39 -37.93
C SER A 116 -2.38 -10.86 -37.97
N SER A 117 -1.29 -10.28 -37.48
CA SER A 117 -0.27 -9.67 -38.37
C SER A 117 0.90 -9.12 -37.56
N ARG A 118 2.08 -9.24 -38.16
CA ARG A 118 3.43 -8.92 -37.70
C ARG A 118 3.50 -7.55 -36.97
N PHE A 119 3.65 -7.56 -35.63
CA PHE A 119 3.89 -6.33 -34.87
C PHE A 119 5.39 -6.04 -34.70
N ARG A 120 5.79 -4.86 -35.23
CA ARG A 120 7.07 -4.20 -34.93
C ARG A 120 7.01 -3.65 -33.50
N LYS A 121 8.08 -3.87 -32.74
CA LYS A 121 8.28 -3.38 -31.37
C LYS A 121 8.45 -1.87 -31.38
N ALA A 122 7.61 -1.16 -30.63
CA ALA A 122 7.92 0.15 -30.08
C ALA A 122 7.56 0.12 -28.59
N LEU A 123 8.59 0.13 -27.74
CA LEU A 123 8.47 0.38 -26.30
C LEU A 123 8.25 1.88 -26.13
N MET A 124 7.10 2.28 -25.56
CA MET A 124 6.83 3.69 -25.27
C MET A 124 7.40 4.09 -23.89
N PRO A 125 7.99 5.30 -23.77
CA PRO A 125 8.41 5.93 -22.52
C PRO A 125 7.31 6.88 -22.01
N PHE A 126 6.73 6.66 -20.82
CA PHE A 126 5.82 7.64 -20.23
C PHE A 126 5.69 7.49 -18.70
N VAL A 127 6.44 8.32 -17.95
CA VAL A 127 6.20 8.58 -16.52
C VAL A 127 6.47 10.07 -16.29
N GLY A 128 5.49 10.80 -15.77
CA GLY A 128 5.70 12.17 -15.30
C GLY A 128 4.39 12.87 -14.93
N GLU A 129 4.30 13.25 -13.65
CA GLU A 129 3.39 14.25 -13.05
C GLU A 129 1.99 13.77 -12.62
N ILE A 130 1.77 13.73 -11.30
CA ILE A 130 0.87 14.65 -10.55
C ILE A 130 0.90 14.24 -9.06
N ALA A 131 1.39 15.14 -8.22
CA ALA A 131 1.19 15.13 -6.76
C ALA A 131 1.21 16.56 -6.24
N SER A 132 0.08 17.04 -5.71
CA SER A 132 -0.04 18.01 -4.60
C SER A 132 -1.42 18.66 -4.61
N GLY A 133 -2.13 18.57 -3.48
CA GLY A 133 -3.30 19.40 -3.24
C GLY A 133 -4.46 18.61 -2.66
N LEU A 134 -4.54 18.56 -1.33
CA LEU A 134 -5.76 18.62 -0.53
C LEU A 134 -5.47 18.23 0.92
N PHE A 135 -5.04 19.18 1.75
CA PHE A 135 -5.43 19.25 3.16
C PHE A 135 -5.37 20.71 3.60
N GLY A 136 -6.53 21.27 3.95
CA GLY A 136 -6.68 22.61 4.49
C GLY A 136 -8.02 22.74 5.19
N VAL A 137 -7.99 22.55 6.50
CA VAL A 137 -9.12 22.53 7.44
C VAL A 137 -9.68 23.93 7.75
N SER A 138 -10.96 23.93 8.14
CA SER A 138 -11.78 25.05 8.59
C SER A 138 -11.38 25.57 9.98
N THR A 139 -11.59 26.86 10.23
CA THR A 139 -12.11 27.29 11.54
C THR A 139 -12.96 28.56 11.50
N ALA A 140 -14.09 28.43 12.19
CA ALA A 140 -14.82 29.39 13.02
C ALA A 140 -14.29 30.83 13.12
N SER A 141 -14.99 31.76 12.50
CA SER A 141 -15.18 33.12 13.00
C SER A 141 -16.47 33.71 12.44
N ASP A 142 -17.50 33.85 13.28
CA ASP A 142 -18.27 35.08 13.40
C ASP A 142 -19.46 34.89 14.35
N LEU A 143 -19.12 35.09 15.62
CA LEU A 143 -20.01 35.17 16.74
C LEU A 143 -20.36 36.66 16.98
N ARG A 144 -21.66 36.92 17.12
CA ARG A 144 -22.33 38.09 17.74
C ARG A 144 -22.75 39.24 16.82
N ARG A 145 -24.06 39.51 16.85
CA ARG A 145 -24.65 40.77 17.35
C ARG A 145 -26.18 40.64 17.47
N VAL A 146 -26.75 41.56 18.24
CA VAL A 146 -28.19 41.88 18.42
C VAL A 146 -28.81 41.35 19.72
N VAL A 147 -28.38 41.96 20.83
CA VAL A 147 -29.24 42.25 21.98
C VAL A 147 -29.10 43.75 22.21
N ASN A 148 -30.20 44.51 22.10
CA ASN A 148 -30.45 45.81 22.76
C ASN A 148 -31.72 46.47 22.18
N HIS A 149 -32.89 46.15 22.73
CA HIS A 149 -33.97 47.13 22.78
C HIS A 149 -35.01 46.77 23.83
N VAL A 150 -35.63 47.80 24.41
CA VAL A 150 -36.73 47.76 25.37
C VAL A 150 -36.30 47.87 26.83
N ASN A 151 -35.82 49.07 27.16
CA ASN A 151 -35.85 49.63 28.52
C ASN A 151 -36.18 51.12 28.43
N LYS A 152 -37.48 51.43 28.53
CA LYS A 152 -38.10 52.73 28.87
C LYS A 152 -39.59 52.55 28.51
N ILE A 153 -40.58 52.91 29.33
CA ILE A 153 -40.81 54.21 29.94
C ILE A 153 -41.70 54.01 31.17
N GLY A 154 -41.32 54.61 32.29
CA GLY A 154 -42.19 54.89 33.41
C GLY A 154 -41.94 56.32 33.88
N LYS A 155 -43.00 57.13 33.98
CA LYS A 155 -43.20 58.25 34.91
C LYS A 155 -44.48 59.02 34.56
N GLU A 156 -45.39 59.13 35.53
CA GLU A 156 -45.88 60.40 36.15
C GLU A 156 -47.28 60.20 36.75
N THR A 157 -47.28 60.00 38.06
CA THR A 157 -48.43 59.86 38.95
C THR A 157 -48.66 61.18 39.68
N ASN A 158 -49.55 62.03 39.16
CA ASN A 158 -50.18 63.11 39.95
C ASN A 158 -51.61 63.49 39.49
N THR A 159 -52.18 62.74 38.54
CA THR A 159 -53.56 62.91 38.01
C THR A 159 -54.59 62.00 38.71
N VAL A 160 -54.24 61.40 39.85
CA VAL A 160 -54.92 60.20 40.39
C VAL A 160 -56.11 60.54 41.30
N LEU A 161 -56.07 61.63 42.07
CA LEU A 161 -57.09 61.89 43.09
C LEU A 161 -58.36 62.58 42.57
N LYS A 162 -58.29 63.34 41.47
CA LYS A 162 -59.48 63.90 40.81
C LYS A 162 -60.17 62.91 39.85
N ALA A 163 -59.45 61.91 39.37
CA ALA A 163 -60.01 60.81 38.60
C ALA A 163 -60.79 59.82 39.50
N LEU A 164 -60.37 59.63 40.76
CA LEU A 164 -60.90 58.63 41.70
C LEU A 164 -62.41 58.73 42.00
N ALA A 165 -63.01 59.92 41.97
CA ALA A 165 -64.46 60.10 42.19
C ALA A 165 -65.31 59.79 40.94
N GLN A 166 -64.78 60.05 39.74
CA GLN A 166 -65.39 59.62 38.48
C GLN A 166 -65.16 58.11 38.23
N TYR A 167 -64.04 57.59 38.76
CA TYR A 167 -63.65 56.18 38.77
C TYR A 167 -64.57 55.28 39.59
N ALA A 168 -65.40 55.78 40.51
CA ALA A 168 -66.28 54.94 41.34
C ALA A 168 -67.54 54.46 40.57
N GLY A 169 -68.14 55.34 39.75
CA GLY A 169 -69.21 54.98 38.82
C GLY A 169 -68.69 54.24 37.59
N ASP A 170 -67.52 54.65 37.09
CA ASP A 170 -66.78 53.85 36.11
C ASP A 170 -66.25 52.54 36.72
N PHE A 171 -66.16 52.38 38.06
CA PHE A 171 -65.68 51.14 38.69
C PHE A 171 -66.67 50.00 38.55
N ASP A 172 -67.98 50.26 38.55
CA ASP A 172 -69.00 49.22 38.41
C ASP A 172 -69.05 48.71 36.96
N SER A 173 -68.99 49.64 35.99
CA SER A 173 -68.80 49.28 34.58
C SER A 173 -67.42 48.65 34.33
N PHE A 174 -66.36 49.13 35.00
CA PHE A 174 -65.01 48.58 34.93
C PHE A 174 -64.96 47.21 35.58
N VAL A 175 -65.63 46.94 36.69
CA VAL A 175 -65.72 45.61 37.34
C VAL A 175 -66.51 44.65 36.48
N THR A 176 -67.58 45.10 35.82
CA THR A 176 -68.35 44.28 34.89
C THR A 176 -67.55 43.98 33.61
N HIS A 177 -66.89 44.98 33.03
CA HIS A 177 -65.96 44.82 31.91
C HIS A 177 -64.69 44.06 32.32
N TYR A 178 -64.23 44.17 33.56
CA TYR A 178 -63.09 43.47 34.11
C TYR A 178 -63.43 42.01 34.35
N ASN A 179 -64.61 41.70 34.90
CA ASN A 179 -65.11 40.33 35.04
C ASN A 179 -65.29 39.67 33.66
N ALA A 180 -65.85 40.40 32.68
CA ALA A 180 -65.93 39.93 31.30
C ALA A 180 -64.54 39.74 30.66
N ARG A 181 -63.59 40.66 30.90
CA ARG A 181 -62.20 40.54 30.41
C ARG A 181 -61.44 39.41 31.11
N VAL A 182 -61.62 39.21 32.41
CA VAL A 182 -61.01 38.11 33.18
C VAL A 182 -61.61 36.78 32.74
N ALA A 183 -62.91 36.69 32.50
CA ALA A 183 -63.55 35.50 31.93
C ALA A 183 -63.05 35.22 30.50
N ASN A 184 -62.93 36.24 29.66
CA ASN A 184 -62.33 36.13 28.31
C ASN A 184 -60.84 35.76 28.37
N ILE A 185 -60.08 36.26 29.34
CA ILE A 185 -58.68 35.89 29.59
C ILE A 185 -58.61 34.44 30.07
N MET A 186 -59.48 34.01 30.99
CA MET A 186 -59.52 32.61 31.45
C MET A 186 -59.90 31.65 30.32
N MET A 187 -60.92 31.99 29.51
CA MET A 187 -61.24 31.23 28.31
C MET A 187 -60.06 31.22 27.33
N GLY A 188 -59.40 32.35 27.11
CA GLY A 188 -58.19 32.44 26.29
C GLY A 188 -57.04 31.58 26.81
N LEU A 189 -56.84 31.51 28.13
CA LEU A 189 -55.83 30.65 28.76
C LEU A 189 -56.17 29.16 28.62
N ILE A 190 -57.45 28.78 28.74
CA ILE A 190 -57.90 27.39 28.53
C ILE A 190 -57.69 27.00 27.06
N VAL A 191 -58.09 27.85 26.12
CA VAL A 191 -57.90 27.64 24.68
C VAL A 191 -56.41 27.55 24.34
N ASN A 192 -55.58 28.47 24.85
CA ASN A 192 -54.13 28.45 24.63
C ASN A 192 -53.50 27.18 25.24
N LYS A 193 -53.91 26.77 26.45
CA LYS A 193 -53.42 25.52 27.06
C LYS A 193 -53.77 24.30 26.20
N TYR A 194 -54.99 24.23 25.68
CA TYR A 194 -55.40 23.16 24.78
C TYR A 194 -54.57 23.18 23.49
N GLN A 195 -54.37 24.35 22.88
CA GLN A 195 -53.52 24.50 21.69
C GLN A 195 -52.07 24.09 21.96
N ILE A 196 -51.51 24.43 23.13
CA ILE A 196 -50.16 24.01 23.53
C ILE A 196 -50.07 22.49 23.67
N LEU A 197 -51.07 21.83 24.26
CA LEU A 197 -51.09 20.37 24.40
C LEU A 197 -51.21 19.67 23.04
N VAL A 198 -52.03 20.19 22.13
CA VAL A 198 -52.14 19.68 20.75
C VAL A 198 -50.80 19.86 20.02
N LEU A 199 -50.20 21.05 20.10
CA LEU A 199 -48.88 21.32 19.52
C LEU A 199 -47.79 20.40 20.10
N GLN A 200 -47.82 20.13 21.40
CA GLN A 200 -46.88 19.22 22.06
C GLN A 200 -47.05 17.78 21.57
N GLN A 201 -48.28 17.32 21.39
CA GLN A 201 -48.57 15.99 20.85
C GLN A 201 -48.15 15.87 19.38
N GLU A 202 -48.44 16.88 18.56
CA GLU A 202 -47.99 16.94 17.17
C GLU A 202 -46.46 16.95 17.08
N MET A 203 -45.79 17.74 17.92
CA MET A 203 -44.33 17.79 17.99
C MET A 203 -43.73 16.44 18.39
N SER A 204 -44.34 15.72 19.34
CA SER A 204 -43.92 14.36 19.73
C SER A 204 -44.08 13.36 18.56
N ASN A 205 -45.22 13.41 17.87
CA ASN A 205 -45.48 12.56 16.71
C ASN A 205 -44.48 12.83 15.57
N ILE A 206 -44.21 14.10 15.26
CA ILE A 206 -43.22 14.54 14.28
C ILE A 206 -41.81 14.07 14.69
N SER A 207 -41.44 14.24 15.97
CA SER A 207 -40.15 13.81 16.49
C SER A 207 -39.94 12.30 16.33
N SER A 208 -40.95 11.49 16.68
CA SER A 208 -40.89 10.03 16.53
C SER A 208 -40.77 9.60 15.05
N ALA A 209 -41.48 10.28 14.15
CA ALA A 209 -41.39 10.03 12.71
C ALA A 209 -40.02 10.40 12.17
N PHE A 210 -39.48 11.55 12.61
CA PHE A 210 -38.13 11.99 12.26
C PHE A 210 -37.07 10.98 12.73
N GLN A 211 -37.15 10.50 13.97
CA GLN A 211 -36.22 9.50 14.50
C GLN A 211 -36.23 8.21 13.67
N ARG A 212 -37.41 7.71 13.27
CA ARG A 212 -37.51 6.52 12.41
C ARG A 212 -36.89 6.74 11.03
N VAL A 213 -37.17 7.88 10.40
CA VAL A 213 -36.58 8.25 9.10
C VAL A 213 -35.07 8.37 9.23
N PHE A 214 -34.58 9.00 10.29
CA PHE A 214 -33.16 9.18 10.54
C PHE A 214 -32.42 7.86 10.81
N ALA A 215 -33.03 6.94 11.57
CA ALA A 215 -32.47 5.61 11.81
C ALA A 215 -32.37 4.78 10.53
N ASN A 216 -33.43 4.74 9.72
CA ASN A 216 -33.43 4.07 8.43
C ASN A 216 -32.41 4.70 7.48
N TYR A 217 -32.31 6.03 7.47
CA TYR A 217 -31.31 6.76 6.71
C TYR A 217 -29.89 6.38 7.11
N THR A 218 -29.58 6.43 8.40
CA THR A 218 -28.25 6.11 8.92
C THR A 218 -27.87 4.69 8.51
N LYS A 219 -28.79 3.74 8.64
CA LYS A 219 -28.57 2.37 8.19
C LYS A 219 -28.24 2.27 6.68
N ILE A 220 -29.04 2.92 5.83
CA ILE A 220 -28.81 2.90 4.37
C ILE A 220 -27.47 3.53 4.03
N MET A 221 -27.15 4.70 4.59
CA MET A 221 -25.89 5.40 4.32
C MET A 221 -24.67 4.63 4.81
N THR A 222 -24.76 3.97 5.96
CA THR A 222 -23.65 3.16 6.46
C THR A 222 -23.40 1.97 5.54
N LEU A 223 -24.45 1.22 5.18
CA LEU A 223 -24.30 0.04 4.32
C LEU A 223 -23.81 0.41 2.91
N GLU A 224 -24.47 1.38 2.27
CA GLU A 224 -24.10 1.83 0.93
C GLU A 224 -22.74 2.56 0.93
N GLY A 225 -22.46 3.32 1.99
CA GLY A 225 -21.17 4.02 2.14
C GLY A 225 -20.00 3.06 2.33
N GLU A 226 -20.18 1.98 3.09
CA GLU A 226 -19.18 0.93 3.24
C GLU A 226 -18.91 0.19 1.94
N GLU A 227 -19.96 -0.15 1.18
CA GLU A 227 -19.84 -0.78 -0.13
C GLU A 227 -19.10 0.13 -1.12
N ILE A 228 -19.52 1.39 -1.24
CA ILE A 228 -18.89 2.39 -2.11
C ILE A 228 -17.41 2.57 -1.75
N ARG A 229 -17.10 2.76 -0.47
CA ARG A 229 -15.70 2.92 -0.02
C ARG A 229 -14.88 1.65 -0.28
N GLY A 230 -15.47 0.48 -0.10
CA GLY A 230 -14.85 -0.79 -0.44
C GLY A 230 -14.50 -0.89 -1.93
N MET A 231 -15.43 -0.48 -2.79
CA MET A 231 -15.21 -0.40 -4.24
C MET A 231 -14.15 0.63 -4.62
N GLU A 232 -14.17 1.82 -4.03
CA GLU A 232 -13.16 2.86 -4.27
C GLU A 232 -11.75 2.39 -3.90
N ASN A 233 -11.62 1.75 -2.73
CA ASN A 233 -10.35 1.17 -2.28
C ASN A 233 -9.88 0.07 -3.26
N TYR A 234 -10.77 -0.85 -3.64
CA TYR A 234 -10.44 -1.90 -4.60
C TYR A 234 -10.00 -1.33 -5.96
N ILE A 235 -10.71 -0.31 -6.47
CA ILE A 235 -10.34 0.35 -7.73
C ILE A 235 -8.97 1.01 -7.61
N ASN A 236 -8.69 1.69 -6.50
CA ASN A 236 -7.40 2.32 -6.27
C ASN A 236 -6.27 1.28 -6.17
N ASP A 237 -6.50 0.18 -5.47
CA ASP A 237 -5.56 -0.93 -5.34
C ASP A 237 -5.26 -1.58 -6.71
N VAL A 238 -6.31 -1.79 -7.52
CA VAL A 238 -6.17 -2.27 -8.91
C VAL A 238 -5.37 -1.26 -9.73
N ARG A 239 -5.66 0.04 -9.65
CA ARG A 239 -4.91 1.07 -10.41
C ARG A 239 -3.43 1.08 -10.03
N VAL A 240 -3.11 1.08 -8.73
CA VAL A 240 -1.73 0.97 -8.25
C VAL A 240 -1.09 -0.32 -8.77
N GLY A 241 -1.84 -1.41 -8.73
CA GLY A 241 -1.44 -2.70 -9.27
C GLY A 241 -1.10 -2.70 -10.75
N LEU A 242 -1.96 -2.12 -11.59
CA LEU A 242 -1.75 -2.00 -13.02
C LEU A 242 -0.55 -1.13 -13.34
N THR A 243 -0.36 -0.02 -12.62
CA THR A 243 0.81 0.86 -12.77
C THR A 243 2.10 0.12 -12.43
N ASN A 244 2.14 -0.62 -11.32
CA ASN A 244 3.28 -1.44 -10.96
C ASN A 244 3.61 -2.48 -12.05
N LEU A 245 2.59 -3.16 -12.59
CA LEU A 245 2.78 -4.13 -13.68
C LEU A 245 3.32 -3.46 -14.95
N ALA A 246 2.88 -2.24 -15.26
CA ALA A 246 3.42 -1.42 -16.36
C ALA A 246 4.92 -1.16 -16.21
N GLU A 247 5.35 -0.90 -14.98
CA GLU A 247 6.76 -0.67 -14.62
C GLU A 247 7.58 -1.98 -14.56
N GLY A 248 6.97 -3.14 -14.85
CA GLY A 248 7.62 -4.43 -14.73
C GLY A 248 7.78 -4.92 -13.29
N LYS A 249 6.99 -4.39 -12.35
CA LYS A 249 6.95 -4.81 -10.95
C LYS A 249 5.67 -5.57 -10.65
N LEU A 250 5.80 -6.72 -9.99
CA LEU A 250 4.65 -7.49 -9.57
C LEU A 250 3.99 -6.80 -8.36
N SER A 251 2.67 -6.60 -8.41
CA SER A 251 1.93 -5.95 -7.32
C SER A 251 1.23 -6.96 -6.42
N PRO A 252 1.34 -6.83 -5.08
CA PRO A 252 0.58 -7.65 -4.14
C PRO A 252 -0.94 -7.40 -4.23
N PHE A 253 -1.37 -6.25 -4.77
CA PHE A 253 -2.79 -5.95 -4.97
C PHE A 253 -3.42 -6.71 -6.14
N ILE A 254 -2.59 -7.14 -7.11
CA ILE A 254 -3.06 -7.90 -8.28
C ILE A 254 -2.89 -9.40 -8.02
N LEU A 255 -1.71 -9.80 -7.55
CA LEU A 255 -1.44 -11.16 -7.13
C LEU A 255 -1.18 -11.17 -5.62
N PRO A 256 -2.14 -11.56 -4.78
CA PRO A 256 -1.97 -11.55 -3.32
C PRO A 256 -0.84 -12.47 -2.83
N PRO A 257 -0.14 -12.09 -1.74
CA PRO A 257 0.96 -12.88 -1.17
C PRO A 257 0.55 -14.31 -0.81
N GLU A 258 -0.67 -14.50 -0.32
CA GLU A 258 -1.21 -15.81 0.07
C GLU A 258 -1.38 -16.73 -1.14
N SER A 259 -1.89 -16.19 -2.26
CA SER A 259 -2.04 -16.94 -3.51
C SER A 259 -0.68 -17.33 -4.10
N LEU A 260 0.30 -16.42 -4.03
CA LEU A 260 1.66 -16.69 -4.50
C LEU A 260 2.36 -17.72 -3.61
N ALA A 261 2.27 -17.60 -2.28
CA ALA A 261 2.82 -18.56 -1.32
C ALA A 261 2.23 -19.96 -1.55
N SER A 262 0.90 -20.07 -1.65
CA SER A 262 0.24 -21.35 -1.94
C SER A 262 0.71 -21.97 -3.26
N THR A 263 0.99 -21.14 -4.27
CA THR A 263 1.49 -21.61 -5.57
C THR A 263 2.94 -22.08 -5.48
N ILE A 264 3.80 -21.34 -4.75
CA ILE A 264 5.18 -21.74 -4.46
C ILE A 264 5.21 -23.11 -3.78
N ASP A 265 4.37 -23.31 -2.76
CA ASP A 265 4.29 -24.58 -2.03
C ASP A 265 3.84 -25.74 -2.92
N LYS A 266 2.83 -25.50 -3.78
CA LYS A 266 2.36 -26.48 -4.76
C LYS A 266 3.45 -26.84 -5.77
N ILE A 267 4.16 -25.85 -6.30
CA ILE A 267 5.27 -26.08 -7.23
C ILE A 267 6.37 -26.87 -6.54
N GLN A 268 6.79 -26.46 -5.34
CA GLN A 268 7.82 -27.13 -4.57
C GLN A 268 7.46 -28.60 -4.28
N THR A 269 6.20 -28.85 -3.89
CA THR A 269 5.68 -30.21 -3.67
C THR A 269 5.70 -31.02 -4.96
N MET A 270 5.31 -30.43 -6.09
CA MET A 270 5.33 -31.10 -7.38
C MET A 270 6.75 -31.45 -7.84
N LEU A 271 7.70 -30.53 -7.64
CA LEU A 271 9.12 -30.77 -7.93
C LEU A 271 9.65 -31.92 -7.08
N GLN A 272 9.40 -31.92 -5.78
CA GLN A 272 9.88 -32.98 -4.88
C GLN A 272 9.28 -34.36 -5.19
N THR A 273 8.00 -34.41 -5.56
CA THR A 273 7.29 -35.68 -5.78
C THR A 273 7.51 -36.26 -7.18
N LYS A 274 7.48 -35.42 -8.22
CA LYS A 274 7.58 -35.88 -9.62
C LYS A 274 8.98 -35.72 -10.22
N PHE A 275 9.76 -34.75 -9.77
CA PHE A 275 11.06 -34.39 -10.35
C PHE A 275 12.16 -34.42 -9.29
N LYS A 276 12.48 -35.62 -8.79
CA LYS A 276 13.48 -35.81 -7.72
C LYS A 276 14.77 -35.04 -7.99
N GLY A 277 15.23 -34.28 -7.00
CA GLY A 277 16.44 -33.45 -7.08
C GLY A 277 16.21 -32.02 -7.55
N TYR A 278 15.03 -31.68 -8.08
CA TYR A 278 14.68 -30.30 -8.39
C TYR A 278 14.08 -29.61 -7.15
N LYS A 279 14.42 -28.34 -6.96
CA LYS A 279 13.85 -27.47 -5.93
C LYS A 279 13.78 -26.03 -6.43
N LEU A 280 12.86 -25.24 -5.88
CA LEU A 280 12.84 -23.80 -6.10
C LEU A 280 14.09 -23.15 -5.52
N LEU A 281 14.57 -22.12 -6.21
CA LEU A 281 15.71 -21.32 -5.75
C LEU A 281 15.37 -20.49 -4.51
N SER A 282 14.12 -20.01 -4.44
CA SER A 282 13.56 -19.31 -3.28
C SER A 282 12.12 -19.73 -3.05
N THR A 283 11.76 -19.93 -1.79
CA THR A 283 10.38 -20.19 -1.34
C THR A 283 9.71 -18.97 -0.71
N ASP A 284 10.42 -17.85 -0.59
CA ASP A 284 9.87 -16.60 -0.04
C ASP A 284 9.10 -15.82 -1.13
N PRO A 285 7.79 -15.55 -0.96
CA PRO A 285 7.02 -14.73 -1.89
C PRO A 285 7.65 -13.35 -2.16
N SER A 286 8.31 -12.76 -1.16
CA SER A 286 8.93 -11.42 -1.25
C SER A 286 10.02 -11.35 -2.31
N TYR A 287 10.71 -12.47 -2.56
CA TYR A 287 11.70 -12.58 -3.63
C TYR A 287 11.07 -12.32 -5.00
N TYR A 288 9.90 -12.92 -5.26
CA TYR A 288 9.22 -12.82 -6.54
C TYR A 288 8.59 -11.45 -6.78
N TYR A 289 8.14 -10.75 -5.74
CA TYR A 289 7.69 -9.37 -5.88
C TYR A 289 8.83 -8.40 -6.25
N ARG A 290 10.04 -8.67 -5.77
CA ARG A 290 11.20 -7.80 -5.99
C ARG A 290 11.96 -8.11 -7.27
N TYR A 291 12.12 -9.39 -7.57
CA TYR A 291 13.03 -9.87 -8.61
C TYR A 291 12.38 -10.80 -9.63
N GLY A 292 11.10 -11.15 -9.43
CA GLY A 292 10.37 -12.05 -10.29
C GLY A 292 10.32 -11.54 -11.73
N LYS A 293 10.62 -12.44 -12.66
CA LYS A 293 10.48 -12.16 -14.10
C LYS A 293 9.14 -12.70 -14.56
N PHE A 294 8.31 -11.84 -15.10
CA PHE A 294 6.98 -12.22 -15.55
C PHE A 294 6.62 -11.56 -16.87
N LEU A 295 5.63 -12.14 -17.53
CA LEU A 295 4.96 -11.56 -18.69
C LEU A 295 3.51 -11.30 -18.31
N VAL A 296 2.96 -10.19 -18.80
CA VAL A 296 1.57 -9.83 -18.58
C VAL A 296 0.87 -9.65 -19.91
N TYR A 297 -0.33 -10.19 -20.00
CA TYR A 297 -1.25 -9.94 -21.10
C TYR A 297 -2.67 -9.89 -20.57
N ARG A 298 -3.60 -9.33 -21.36
CA ARG A 298 -5.02 -9.32 -20.98
C ARG A 298 -5.90 -9.95 -22.04
N ASN A 299 -7.06 -10.39 -21.58
CA ASN A 299 -8.24 -10.66 -22.40
C ASN A 299 -9.44 -9.96 -21.76
N SER A 300 -9.93 -8.88 -22.37
CA SER A 300 -11.00 -8.05 -21.79
C SER A 300 -10.65 -7.57 -20.36
N THR A 301 -11.41 -7.96 -19.34
CA THR A 301 -11.22 -7.62 -17.91
C THR A 301 -10.35 -8.63 -17.16
N THR A 302 -9.91 -9.70 -17.82
CA THR A 302 -9.06 -10.72 -17.21
C THR A 302 -7.60 -10.45 -17.56
N ILE A 303 -6.75 -10.43 -16.53
CA ILE A 303 -5.31 -10.31 -16.68
C ILE A 303 -4.70 -11.69 -16.47
N TYR A 304 -3.71 -12.00 -17.30
CA TYR A 304 -2.89 -13.17 -17.14
C TYR A 304 -1.45 -12.76 -16.85
N ILE A 305 -0.89 -13.35 -15.80
CA ILE A 305 0.49 -13.10 -15.37
C ILE A 305 1.25 -14.42 -15.44
N SER A 306 2.14 -14.57 -16.40
CA SER A 306 3.04 -15.71 -16.51
C SER A 306 4.34 -15.42 -15.75
N LEU A 307 4.43 -15.90 -14.51
CA LEU A 307 5.57 -15.71 -13.62
C LEU A 307 6.56 -16.88 -13.77
N LYS A 308 7.85 -16.55 -13.86
CA LYS A 308 8.94 -17.53 -13.88
C LYS A 308 9.47 -17.75 -12.47
N PHE A 309 9.56 -19.02 -12.11
CA PHE A 309 10.07 -19.54 -10.85
C PHE A 309 11.41 -20.23 -11.13
N PRO A 310 12.54 -19.64 -10.71
CA PRO A 310 13.84 -20.26 -10.91
C PRO A 310 13.93 -21.57 -10.14
N VAL A 311 14.31 -22.64 -10.84
CA VAL A 311 14.48 -23.98 -10.29
C VAL A 311 15.95 -24.36 -10.37
N THR A 312 16.41 -25.11 -9.38
CA THR A 312 17.76 -25.65 -9.36
C THR A 312 17.74 -27.14 -9.07
N THR A 313 18.62 -27.88 -9.75
CA THR A 313 18.98 -29.27 -9.40
C THR A 313 20.21 -29.33 -8.49
N LEU A 314 20.81 -28.17 -8.19
CA LEU A 314 22.01 -28.10 -7.37
C LEU A 314 21.61 -28.20 -5.91
N ASN A 315 21.99 -29.31 -5.28
CA ASN A 315 21.86 -29.48 -3.84
C ASN A 315 22.93 -28.70 -3.05
N LYS A 316 23.80 -27.96 -3.74
CA LYS A 316 25.00 -27.33 -3.18
C LYS A 316 24.94 -25.82 -3.35
N GLN A 317 25.14 -25.13 -2.24
CA GLN A 317 25.47 -23.71 -2.22
C GLN A 317 26.96 -23.53 -2.53
N PHE A 318 27.29 -22.39 -3.14
CA PHE A 318 28.66 -22.01 -3.44
C PHE A 318 29.11 -20.91 -2.48
N HIS A 319 30.24 -21.14 -1.81
CA HIS A 319 30.99 -20.07 -1.17
C HIS A 319 31.64 -19.22 -2.23
N VAL A 320 31.46 -17.92 -2.13
CA VAL A 320 31.97 -16.96 -3.10
C VAL A 320 33.16 -16.27 -2.49
N TRP A 321 34.25 -16.25 -3.22
CA TRP A 321 35.50 -15.63 -2.83
C TRP A 321 35.83 -14.54 -3.84
N LYS A 322 35.95 -13.30 -3.37
CA LYS A 322 36.51 -12.23 -4.20
C LYS A 322 38.03 -12.39 -4.19
N VAL A 323 38.62 -12.55 -5.37
CA VAL A 323 40.07 -12.74 -5.49
C VAL A 323 40.72 -11.37 -5.64
N LEU A 324 41.66 -11.08 -4.75
CA LEU A 324 42.46 -9.86 -4.80
C LEU A 324 43.91 -10.26 -5.00
N SER A 325 44.59 -9.68 -6.00
CA SER A 325 46.03 -9.86 -6.18
C SER A 325 46.79 -8.58 -5.87
N PHE A 326 47.98 -8.75 -5.31
CA PHE A 326 48.94 -7.70 -5.04
C PHE A 326 50.34 -8.17 -5.41
N MET A 327 51.25 -7.21 -5.56
CA MET A 327 52.63 -7.47 -5.96
C MET A 327 53.43 -8.07 -4.80
N VAL A 328 54.19 -9.13 -5.05
CA VAL A 328 55.08 -9.78 -4.07
C VAL A 328 56.54 -9.48 -4.43
N PRO A 329 57.32 -8.85 -3.54
CA PRO A 329 58.73 -8.59 -3.80
C PRO A 329 59.50 -9.92 -3.91
N ILE A 330 60.41 -10.03 -4.89
CA ILE A 330 61.16 -11.27 -5.15
C ILE A 330 62.21 -11.51 -4.05
N ASN A 331 62.80 -10.44 -3.53
CA ASN A 331 63.66 -10.44 -2.34
C ASN A 331 63.54 -9.08 -1.64
N GLU A 332 64.12 -8.96 -0.44
CA GLU A 332 64.05 -7.73 0.37
C GLU A 332 64.76 -6.52 -0.26
N THR A 333 65.69 -6.74 -1.20
CA THR A 333 66.60 -5.72 -1.74
C THR A 333 66.30 -5.31 -3.19
N SER A 334 65.36 -5.99 -3.85
CA SER A 334 65.03 -5.81 -5.26
C SER A 334 63.85 -4.88 -5.41
N ASN A 335 63.92 -4.02 -6.43
CA ASN A 335 62.80 -3.20 -6.88
C ASN A 335 61.84 -3.97 -7.81
N HIS A 336 62.05 -5.28 -7.99
CA HIS A 336 61.20 -6.14 -8.79
C HIS A 336 60.23 -6.91 -7.92
N ALA A 337 58.97 -6.93 -8.34
CA ALA A 337 57.92 -7.72 -7.73
C ALA A 337 57.24 -8.61 -8.78
N SER A 338 56.82 -9.78 -8.35
CA SER A 338 55.96 -10.67 -9.14
C SER A 338 54.49 -10.30 -8.91
N ILE A 339 53.67 -10.49 -9.93
CA ILE A 339 52.22 -10.34 -9.83
C ILE A 339 51.57 -11.45 -10.66
N LEU A 340 50.51 -12.05 -10.12
CA LEU A 340 49.73 -13.03 -10.84
C LEU A 340 48.84 -12.33 -11.86
N LYS A 341 48.90 -12.80 -13.11
CA LYS A 341 48.06 -12.33 -14.22
C LYS A 341 46.93 -13.33 -14.49
N ASP A 342 45.91 -12.87 -15.20
CA ASP A 342 44.78 -13.70 -15.67
C ASP A 342 44.01 -14.41 -14.54
N ILE A 343 43.95 -13.77 -13.37
CA ILE A 343 43.16 -14.26 -12.24
C ILE A 343 41.68 -13.90 -12.40
N PRO A 344 40.74 -14.76 -11.97
CA PRO A 344 39.32 -14.43 -11.97
C PRO A 344 38.99 -13.37 -10.90
N ASP A 345 37.97 -12.54 -11.15
CA ASP A 345 37.49 -11.60 -10.13
C ASP A 345 36.88 -12.33 -8.91
N TYR A 346 36.16 -13.41 -9.18
CA TYR A 346 35.49 -14.22 -8.17
C TYR A 346 35.73 -15.71 -8.42
N LEU A 347 36.08 -16.42 -7.35
CA LEU A 347 36.17 -17.87 -7.30
C LEU A 347 35.00 -18.40 -6.47
N LEU A 348 34.26 -19.37 -7.00
CA LEU A 348 33.16 -20.00 -6.32
C LEU A 348 33.50 -21.45 -6.07
N VAL A 349 33.34 -21.91 -4.84
CA VAL A 349 33.65 -23.28 -4.42
C VAL A 349 32.44 -23.87 -3.71
N THR A 350 32.08 -25.12 -4.02
CA THR A 350 30.98 -25.78 -3.31
C THR A 350 31.34 -26.01 -1.85
N LYS A 351 30.35 -26.03 -0.95
CA LYS A 351 30.59 -26.29 0.49
C LYS A 351 31.32 -27.60 0.80
N ASP A 352 31.23 -28.57 -0.10
CA ASP A 352 31.91 -29.86 0.02
C ASP A 352 33.28 -29.89 -0.69
N ASN A 353 33.76 -28.76 -1.20
CA ASN A 353 35.05 -28.60 -1.87
C ASN A 353 35.29 -29.58 -3.04
N LYS A 354 34.23 -29.98 -3.75
CA LYS A 354 34.34 -30.89 -4.91
C LYS A 354 34.31 -30.16 -6.24
N PHE A 355 33.59 -29.05 -6.33
CA PHE A 355 33.45 -28.31 -7.57
C PHE A 355 33.78 -26.84 -7.37
N TYR A 356 34.33 -26.24 -8.42
CA TYR A 356 34.56 -24.81 -8.47
C TYR A 356 34.10 -24.21 -9.80
N THR A 357 33.93 -22.90 -9.82
CA THR A 357 33.73 -22.11 -11.02
C THR A 357 34.30 -20.71 -10.83
N LYS A 358 34.59 -20.03 -11.93
CA LYS A 358 35.03 -18.64 -11.95
C LYS A 358 33.90 -17.75 -12.40
N LEU A 359 33.78 -16.56 -11.83
CA LEU A 359 32.86 -15.52 -12.28
C LEU A 359 33.57 -14.19 -12.47
N SER A 360 33.12 -13.45 -13.47
CA SER A 360 33.50 -12.04 -13.62
C SER A 360 32.71 -11.15 -12.66
N LYS A 361 33.24 -9.97 -12.38
CA LYS A 361 32.54 -8.92 -11.64
C LYS A 361 31.21 -8.54 -12.28
N PHE A 362 31.13 -8.54 -13.61
CA PHE A 362 29.88 -8.23 -14.32
C PHE A 362 28.81 -9.30 -14.07
N THR A 363 29.18 -10.58 -14.16
CA THR A 363 28.23 -11.69 -13.96
C THR A 363 27.66 -11.69 -12.54
N ILE A 364 28.48 -11.47 -11.52
CA ILE A 364 27.99 -11.49 -10.13
C ILE A 364 27.14 -10.25 -9.79
N GLN A 365 27.31 -9.15 -10.51
CA GLN A 365 26.48 -7.95 -10.37
C GLN A 365 25.08 -8.15 -10.96
N GLN A 366 24.92 -9.06 -11.93
CA GLN A 366 23.62 -9.43 -12.50
C GLN A 366 22.81 -10.38 -11.59
N CYS A 367 23.42 -10.92 -10.55
CA CYS A 367 22.71 -11.79 -9.60
C CYS A 367 21.90 -10.97 -8.59
N GLU A 368 20.73 -11.49 -8.25
CA GLU A 368 19.76 -10.85 -7.38
C GLU A 368 20.18 -11.02 -5.92
N ARG A 369 20.20 -9.92 -5.16
CA ARG A 369 20.69 -9.90 -3.77
C ARG A 369 19.53 -10.11 -2.80
N THR A 370 19.53 -11.24 -2.09
CA THR A 370 18.68 -11.40 -0.89
C THR A 370 19.47 -11.06 0.37
N THR A 371 18.83 -11.17 1.54
CA THR A 371 19.45 -10.88 2.83
C THR A 371 20.72 -11.71 3.05
N ASN A 372 20.69 -13.00 2.70
CA ASN A 372 21.78 -13.93 3.04
C ASN A 372 22.43 -14.58 1.82
N ILE A 373 21.72 -14.72 0.70
CA ILE A 373 22.18 -15.48 -0.48
C ILE A 373 22.00 -14.63 -1.75
N ARG A 374 22.88 -14.81 -2.74
CA ARG A 374 22.69 -14.25 -4.08
C ARG A 374 22.13 -15.30 -5.02
N HIS A 375 21.09 -14.94 -5.75
CA HIS A 375 20.43 -15.82 -6.71
C HIS A 375 20.83 -15.43 -8.13
N CYS A 376 21.43 -16.36 -8.86
CA CYS A 376 21.88 -16.15 -10.22
C CYS A 376 21.02 -16.99 -11.18
N ASN A 377 20.47 -16.36 -12.21
CA ASN A 377 19.58 -17.02 -13.17
C ASN A 377 20.31 -17.84 -14.27
N ALA A 378 21.64 -17.77 -14.32
CA ALA A 378 22.44 -18.45 -15.33
C ALA A 378 23.41 -19.42 -14.65
N LYS A 379 23.31 -20.71 -15.00
CA LYS A 379 24.22 -21.75 -14.52
C LYS A 379 25.61 -21.58 -15.17
N PRO A 380 26.68 -21.41 -14.39
CA PRO A 380 28.03 -21.42 -14.94
C PRO A 380 28.51 -22.86 -15.19
N THR A 381 29.63 -22.99 -15.89
CA THR A 381 30.31 -24.27 -16.06
C THR A 381 31.04 -24.63 -14.77
N PHE A 382 30.76 -25.82 -14.23
CA PHE A 382 31.43 -26.31 -13.03
C PHE A 382 32.59 -27.23 -13.40
N HIS A 383 33.71 -27.07 -12.71
CA HIS A 383 34.91 -27.88 -12.84
C HIS A 383 35.11 -28.70 -11.57
N ASN A 384 35.56 -29.95 -11.71
CA ASN A 384 35.91 -30.77 -10.55
C ASN A 384 37.26 -30.30 -10.00
N ILE A 385 37.38 -30.24 -8.68
CA ILE A 385 38.62 -29.88 -8.00
C ILE A 385 39.67 -31.01 -8.12
N ASP A 386 39.23 -32.27 -8.12
CA ASP A 386 40.12 -33.44 -8.12
C ASP A 386 40.61 -33.86 -9.53
N GLU A 387 40.22 -33.14 -10.59
CA GLU A 387 40.71 -33.42 -11.95
C GLU A 387 42.17 -32.99 -12.10
N GLU A 388 43.01 -33.81 -12.75
CA GLU A 388 44.45 -33.54 -13.00
C GLU A 388 44.72 -32.22 -13.72
N THR A 389 43.70 -31.61 -14.33
CA THR A 389 43.76 -30.30 -14.99
C THR A 389 43.24 -29.18 -14.08
N SER A 390 43.50 -29.25 -12.77
CA SER A 390 43.17 -28.17 -11.85
C SER A 390 43.87 -26.88 -12.27
N GLU A 391 43.13 -25.77 -12.32
CA GLU A 391 43.71 -24.49 -12.68
C GLU A 391 44.60 -23.94 -11.55
N CYS A 392 45.65 -23.21 -11.89
CA CYS A 392 46.59 -22.66 -10.90
C CYS A 392 45.92 -21.91 -9.72
N ILE A 393 44.81 -21.21 -9.97
CA ILE A 393 44.11 -20.46 -8.91
C ILE A 393 43.46 -21.37 -7.86
N ILE A 394 42.94 -22.55 -8.26
CA ILE A 394 42.34 -23.48 -7.30
C ILE A 394 43.41 -24.17 -6.47
N ASP A 395 44.56 -24.49 -7.07
CA ASP A 395 45.71 -25.05 -6.34
C ASP A 395 46.23 -24.06 -5.29
N ILE A 396 46.29 -22.77 -5.62
CA ILE A 396 46.67 -21.72 -4.65
C ILE A 396 45.62 -21.62 -3.54
N PHE A 397 44.35 -21.77 -3.86
CA PHE A 397 43.27 -21.71 -2.86
C PHE A 397 43.36 -22.86 -1.84
N LEU A 398 43.65 -24.08 -2.31
CA LEU A 398 43.65 -25.30 -1.49
C LEU A 398 44.92 -25.52 -0.66
N LYS A 399 46.03 -24.84 -0.97
CA LYS A 399 47.29 -24.90 -0.21
C LYS A 399 47.26 -24.05 1.05
#